data_AF-A0A842YH63-F1
#
_entry.id   AF-A0A842YH63-F1
#
_cell.length_a   1.000
_cell.length_b   1.000
_cell.length_c   1.000
_cell.angle_alpha   90.00
_cell.angle_beta   90.00
_cell.angle_gamma   90.00
#
_symmetry.space_group_name_H-M   'P 1'
#
loop_
_entity.id
_entity.type
_entity.pdbx_description
1 polymer ?
#
loop_
_entity_poly.entity_id
_entity_poly.type
_entity_poly.pdbx_seq_one_letter_code
_entity_poly.pdbx_strand_id
1 'polypeptide(L)'
;ILIIASAIIILYDIYNIRANKETRLLDNRLPVIAVGTGLIILSYLYFAYSFITSNYRIMEVFQYSSSSLGWSERLYASWASNGGSWLFFAFVFAAGYLIIRLLWGESKEYSKVYQFFNVVLLFMVLVVILQNPLATLSYTPSEGMGLNPLLKTPWMLIHPPIVFIGYTLALYSLGLTFSLAESKPRLTRGMAALAWLFLTLGIAIGGLWAYEVLGWGGYWAWDPVETSSLIPWLTLTAYFHLVSQLTGQKSTSKDFMLMVTGALIIFASAVTRGGLAVSVHAFGKSPIGYVLLTLMGITIVYYLANKSKKGWSYFEFEIKTDNVYNASLSMSFL
;
A
#
# COMPACT_ATOMS: atom_id res chain seq x y z
N ILE A 1 8.11 -17.93 -11.61
CA ILE A 1 7.06 -18.99 -11.57
C ILE A 1 6.04 -18.71 -10.45
N LEU A 2 6.47 -18.67 -9.17
CA LEU A 2 5.55 -18.48 -8.03
C LEU A 2 4.65 -17.23 -8.14
N ILE A 3 5.23 -16.08 -8.52
CA ILE A 3 4.47 -14.82 -8.72
C ILE A 3 3.45 -14.91 -9.87
N ILE A 4 3.76 -15.64 -10.94
CA ILE A 4 2.82 -15.82 -12.05
C ILE A 4 1.67 -16.76 -11.61
N ALA A 5 2.01 -17.83 -10.87
CA ALA A 5 1.03 -18.74 -10.31
C ALA A 5 0.11 -18.03 -9.30
N SER A 6 0.62 -17.12 -8.48
CA SER A 6 -0.22 -16.33 -7.57
C SER A 6 -1.21 -15.45 -8.34
N ALA A 7 -0.81 -14.82 -9.46
CA ALA A 7 -1.73 -14.05 -10.30
C ALA A 7 -2.92 -14.90 -10.80
N ILE A 8 -2.65 -16.11 -11.27
CA ILE A 8 -3.68 -17.06 -11.74
C ILE A 8 -4.64 -17.42 -10.60
N ILE A 9 -4.10 -17.71 -9.41
CA ILE A 9 -4.92 -18.06 -8.23
C ILE A 9 -5.79 -16.88 -7.79
N ILE A 10 -5.25 -15.65 -7.81
CA ILE A 10 -6.01 -14.44 -7.49
C ILE A 10 -7.15 -14.24 -8.49
N LEU A 11 -6.88 -14.41 -9.80
CA LEU A 11 -7.92 -14.33 -10.84
C LEU A 11 -9.01 -15.38 -10.64
N TYR A 12 -8.63 -16.60 -10.29
CA TYR A 12 -9.57 -17.67 -9.98
C TYR A 12 -10.41 -17.36 -8.72
N ASP A 13 -9.81 -16.79 -7.66
CA ASP A 13 -10.55 -16.35 -6.47
C ASP A 13 -11.53 -15.21 -6.81
N ILE A 14 -11.12 -14.22 -7.63
CA ILE A 14 -12.02 -13.16 -8.14
C ILE A 14 -13.22 -13.76 -8.87
N TYR A 15 -12.98 -14.71 -9.77
CA TYR A 15 -14.03 -15.36 -10.55
C TYR A 15 -15.06 -16.05 -9.65
N ASN A 16 -14.60 -16.84 -8.67
CA ASN A 16 -15.49 -17.59 -7.79
C ASN A 16 -16.27 -16.68 -6.84
N ILE A 17 -15.64 -15.65 -6.26
CA ILE A 17 -16.35 -14.69 -5.41
C ILE A 17 -17.43 -13.96 -6.21
N ARG A 18 -17.14 -13.57 -7.46
CA ARG A 18 -18.16 -12.94 -8.34
C ARG A 18 -19.30 -13.90 -8.69
N ALA A 19 -18.99 -15.18 -8.86
CA ALA A 19 -19.99 -16.22 -9.10
C ALA A 19 -20.74 -16.66 -7.83
N ASN A 20 -20.49 -16.04 -6.67
CA ASN A 20 -21.01 -16.44 -5.35
C ASN A 20 -20.74 -17.92 -5.02
N LYS A 21 -19.64 -18.47 -5.52
CA LYS A 21 -19.18 -19.83 -5.23
C LYS A 21 -18.28 -19.82 -3.99
N GLU A 22 -18.30 -20.92 -3.24
CA GLU A 22 -17.36 -21.09 -2.14
C GLU A 22 -15.93 -21.14 -2.68
N THR A 23 -15.04 -20.34 -2.07
CA THR A 23 -13.62 -20.28 -2.43
C THR A 23 -12.78 -21.01 -1.41
N ARG A 24 -13.13 -22.25 -1.08
CA ARG A 24 -12.39 -23.04 -0.09
C ARG A 24 -11.81 -24.32 -0.67
N LEU A 25 -10.67 -24.71 -0.13
CA LEU A 25 -9.90 -25.92 -0.39
C LEU A 25 -9.86 -26.75 0.90
N LEU A 26 -9.43 -28.01 0.77
CA LEU A 26 -9.19 -28.94 1.89
C LEU A 26 -10.41 -29.02 2.84
N ASP A 27 -11.53 -29.56 2.32
CA ASP A 27 -12.78 -29.75 3.07
C ASP A 27 -13.28 -28.46 3.74
N ASN A 28 -13.30 -27.36 2.97
CA ASN A 28 -13.82 -26.07 3.41
C ASN A 28 -13.05 -25.36 4.54
N ARG A 29 -11.76 -25.66 4.70
CA ARG A 29 -10.91 -25.05 5.75
C ARG A 29 -10.05 -23.90 5.26
N LEU A 30 -9.50 -24.00 4.05
CA LEU A 30 -8.50 -23.04 3.57
C LEU A 30 -9.06 -22.23 2.40
N PRO A 31 -9.08 -20.89 2.43
CA PRO A 31 -9.55 -20.14 1.30
C PRO A 31 -8.55 -20.23 0.14
N VAL A 32 -9.02 -20.28 -1.10
CA VAL A 32 -8.16 -20.45 -2.30
C VAL A 32 -7.08 -19.37 -2.36
N ILE A 33 -7.44 -18.15 -2.00
CA ILE A 33 -6.52 -17.01 -1.93
C ILE A 33 -5.32 -17.25 -0.99
N ALA A 34 -5.42 -18.14 -0.01
CA ALA A 34 -4.31 -18.46 0.88
C ALA A 34 -3.12 -19.10 0.15
N VAL A 35 -3.38 -19.84 -0.92
CA VAL A 35 -2.31 -20.36 -1.79
C VAL A 35 -1.67 -19.19 -2.54
N GLY A 36 -2.47 -18.28 -3.11
CA GLY A 36 -1.98 -17.11 -3.83
C GLY A 36 -1.12 -16.18 -2.97
N THR A 37 -1.60 -15.84 -1.76
CA THR A 37 -0.84 -15.01 -0.80
C THR A 37 0.38 -15.75 -0.26
N GLY A 38 0.27 -17.05 0.01
CA GLY A 38 1.40 -17.90 0.42
C GLY A 38 2.53 -17.91 -0.60
N LEU A 39 2.22 -17.98 -1.90
CA LEU A 39 3.22 -17.91 -2.97
C LEU A 39 3.93 -16.55 -3.03
N ILE A 40 3.22 -15.45 -2.78
CA ILE A 40 3.81 -14.10 -2.71
C ILE A 40 4.76 -14.01 -1.50
N ILE A 41 4.29 -14.49 -0.34
CA ILE A 41 5.08 -14.50 0.90
C ILE A 41 6.36 -15.31 0.72
N LEU A 42 6.27 -16.53 0.20
CA LEU A 42 7.43 -17.38 -0.06
C LEU A 42 8.38 -16.75 -1.09
N SER A 43 7.86 -16.06 -2.09
CA SER A 43 8.69 -15.36 -3.08
C SER A 43 9.50 -14.23 -2.44
N TYR A 44 8.90 -13.43 -1.56
CA TYR A 44 9.62 -12.38 -0.85
C TYR A 44 10.63 -12.94 0.16
N LEU A 45 10.27 -13.98 0.93
CA LEU A 45 11.19 -14.62 1.88
C LEU A 45 12.42 -15.19 1.15
N TYR A 46 12.23 -15.84 -0.01
CA TYR A 46 13.32 -16.31 -0.84
C TYR A 46 14.20 -15.15 -1.37
N PHE A 47 13.56 -14.05 -1.77
CA PHE A 47 14.27 -12.86 -2.25
C PHE A 47 15.12 -12.23 -1.14
N ALA A 48 14.56 -12.00 0.05
CA ALA A 48 15.28 -11.49 1.21
C ALA A 48 16.42 -12.44 1.64
N TYR A 49 16.17 -13.75 1.64
CA TYR A 49 17.21 -14.76 1.90
C TYR A 49 18.37 -14.66 0.89
N SER A 50 18.06 -14.43 -0.38
CA SER A 50 19.07 -14.26 -1.43
C SER A 50 19.95 -13.03 -1.21
N PHE A 51 19.41 -11.96 -0.64
CA PHE A 51 20.20 -10.80 -0.20
C PHE A 51 21.12 -11.13 0.97
N ILE A 52 20.59 -11.76 2.02
CA ILE A 52 21.37 -12.13 3.23
C ILE A 52 22.55 -13.04 2.84
N THR A 53 22.31 -14.02 1.97
CA THR A 53 23.31 -14.96 1.47
C THR A 53 24.16 -14.43 0.32
N SER A 54 23.92 -13.20 -0.13
CA SER A 54 24.70 -12.55 -1.19
C SER A 54 24.72 -13.35 -2.51
N ASN A 55 23.57 -13.89 -2.91
CA ASN A 55 23.42 -14.59 -4.18
C ASN A 55 23.43 -13.59 -5.36
N TYR A 56 24.62 -13.18 -5.78
CA TYR A 56 24.83 -12.20 -6.87
C TYR A 56 24.37 -12.67 -8.25
N ARG A 57 23.90 -13.91 -8.40
CA ARG A 57 23.26 -14.33 -9.65
C ARG A 57 21.96 -13.58 -9.89
N ILE A 58 21.27 -13.14 -8.82
CA ILE A 58 20.08 -12.30 -8.94
C ILE A 58 20.52 -10.86 -9.15
N MET A 59 20.02 -10.24 -10.22
CA MET A 59 20.41 -8.89 -10.66
C MET A 59 20.28 -7.87 -9.54
N GLU A 60 19.14 -7.84 -8.82
CA GLU A 60 18.96 -6.86 -7.74
C GLU A 60 19.88 -7.11 -6.54
N VAL A 61 20.22 -8.37 -6.23
CA VAL A 61 21.19 -8.68 -5.17
C VAL A 61 22.57 -8.17 -5.57
N PHE A 62 22.98 -8.39 -6.82
CA PHE A 62 24.22 -7.84 -7.36
C PHE A 62 24.24 -6.31 -7.34
N GLN A 63 23.13 -5.65 -7.68
CA GLN A 63 23.08 -4.19 -7.79
C GLN A 63 23.00 -3.45 -6.45
N TYR A 64 22.42 -4.07 -5.42
CA TYR A 64 22.09 -3.38 -4.16
C TYR A 64 22.77 -3.99 -2.92
N SER A 65 23.58 -5.04 -3.07
CA SER A 65 24.29 -5.70 -1.97
C SER A 65 25.78 -5.88 -2.25
N SER A 66 26.57 -6.12 -1.21
CA SER A 66 28.00 -6.48 -1.32
C SER A 66 28.45 -7.27 -0.08
N SER A 67 29.64 -7.88 -0.18
CA SER A 67 30.23 -8.68 0.90
C SER A 67 30.61 -7.83 2.11
N SER A 68 30.85 -6.53 1.90
CA SER A 68 31.17 -5.56 2.96
C SER A 68 29.97 -5.18 3.83
N LEU A 69 28.73 -5.47 3.39
CA LEU A 69 27.52 -5.14 4.16
C LEU A 69 27.29 -6.16 5.28
N GLY A 70 26.88 -5.67 6.44
CA GLY A 70 26.37 -6.48 7.54
C GLY A 70 25.04 -7.15 7.18
N TRP A 71 24.65 -8.17 7.97
CA TRP A 71 23.43 -8.94 7.69
C TRP A 71 22.15 -8.09 7.67
N SER A 72 22.06 -7.08 8.55
CA SER A 72 20.92 -6.17 8.63
C SER A 72 20.82 -5.28 7.40
N GLU A 73 21.96 -4.82 6.89
CA GLU A 73 22.06 -3.99 5.70
C GLU A 73 21.69 -4.76 4.44
N ARG A 74 22.14 -6.01 4.35
CA ARG A 74 21.70 -6.92 3.28
C ARG A 74 20.20 -7.18 3.36
N LEU A 75 19.65 -7.38 4.57
CA LEU A 75 18.22 -7.58 4.72
C LEU A 75 17.42 -6.37 4.23
N TYR A 76 17.73 -5.15 4.70
CA TYR A 76 16.97 -3.97 4.25
C TYR A 76 17.25 -3.57 2.81
N ALA A 77 18.37 -3.98 2.23
CA ALA A 77 18.63 -3.84 0.80
C ALA A 77 17.57 -4.53 -0.07
N SER A 78 16.92 -5.59 0.44
CA SER A 78 15.85 -6.31 -0.27
C SER A 78 14.57 -5.49 -0.47
N TRP A 79 14.30 -4.46 0.34
CA TRP A 79 13.21 -3.49 0.08
C TRP A 79 13.72 -2.12 -0.35
N ALA A 80 15.04 -1.89 -0.29
CA ALA A 80 15.69 -0.75 -0.91
C ALA A 80 15.68 -0.84 -2.43
N SER A 81 15.91 -2.05 -2.95
CA SER A 81 16.02 -2.31 -4.37
C SER A 81 14.73 -2.00 -5.13
N ASN A 82 14.86 -1.77 -6.44
CA ASN A 82 13.77 -1.23 -7.25
C ASN A 82 12.54 -2.17 -7.27
N GLY A 83 12.67 -3.39 -7.82
CA GLY A 83 11.61 -4.40 -7.83
C GLY A 83 11.37 -5.03 -6.45
N GLY A 84 12.40 -5.10 -5.61
CA GLY A 84 12.30 -5.58 -4.23
C GLY A 84 11.29 -4.82 -3.39
N SER A 85 11.25 -3.49 -3.52
CA SER A 85 10.26 -2.64 -2.84
C SER A 85 8.80 -3.00 -3.20
N TRP A 86 8.53 -3.30 -4.47
CA TRP A 86 7.21 -3.72 -4.93
C TRP A 86 6.85 -5.11 -4.43
N LEU A 87 7.81 -6.04 -4.42
CA LEU A 87 7.61 -7.38 -3.88
C LEU A 87 7.39 -7.33 -2.37
N PHE A 88 8.09 -6.46 -1.65
CA PHE A 88 7.88 -6.24 -0.23
C PHE A 88 6.50 -5.63 0.07
N PHE A 89 6.06 -4.64 -0.71
CA PHE A 89 4.73 -4.07 -0.54
C PHE A 89 3.63 -5.12 -0.79
N ALA A 90 3.78 -5.92 -1.86
CA ALA A 90 2.89 -7.05 -2.14
C ALA A 90 2.91 -8.08 -1.00
N PHE A 91 4.06 -8.34 -0.38
CA PHE A 91 4.20 -9.22 0.78
C PHE A 91 3.42 -8.69 2.00
N VAL A 92 3.59 -7.41 2.36
CA VAL A 92 2.89 -6.80 3.51
C VAL A 92 1.37 -6.86 3.31
N PHE A 93 0.90 -6.54 2.10
CA PHE A 93 -0.52 -6.65 1.75
C PHE A 93 -0.97 -8.12 1.77
N ALA A 94 -0.26 -9.05 1.12
CA ALA A 94 -0.63 -10.46 1.08
C ALA A 94 -0.73 -11.08 2.49
N ALA A 95 0.20 -10.75 3.39
CA ALA A 95 0.21 -11.24 4.77
C ALA A 95 -1.00 -10.75 5.56
N GLY A 96 -1.29 -9.44 5.54
CA GLY A 96 -2.47 -8.90 6.20
C GLY A 96 -3.78 -9.46 5.63
N TYR A 97 -3.85 -9.60 4.30
CA TYR A 97 -5.04 -10.11 3.64
C TYR A 97 -5.29 -11.59 3.92
N LEU A 98 -4.23 -12.40 4.00
CA LEU A 98 -4.32 -13.79 4.44
C LEU A 98 -4.92 -13.88 5.85
N ILE A 99 -4.43 -13.08 6.79
CA ILE A 99 -4.96 -13.04 8.16
C ILE A 99 -6.46 -12.69 8.15
N ILE A 100 -6.86 -11.67 7.39
CA ILE A 100 -8.27 -11.27 7.26
C ILE A 100 -9.12 -12.43 6.72
N ARG A 101 -8.70 -13.10 5.64
CA ARG A 101 -9.46 -14.21 5.04
C ARG A 101 -9.59 -15.41 5.95
N LEU A 102 -8.56 -15.72 6.74
CA LEU A 102 -8.60 -16.81 7.72
C LEU A 102 -9.52 -16.47 8.90
N LEU A 103 -9.53 -15.22 9.39
CA LEU A 103 -10.33 -14.82 10.54
C LEU A 103 -11.81 -14.58 10.21
N TRP A 104 -12.09 -14.01 9.04
CA TRP A 104 -13.46 -13.62 8.67
C TRP A 104 -14.20 -14.70 7.88
N GLY A 105 -13.47 -15.65 7.29
CA GLY A 105 -14.06 -16.71 6.47
C GLY A 105 -14.74 -16.20 5.19
N GLU A 106 -15.58 -17.03 4.59
CA GLU A 106 -16.15 -16.80 3.23
C GLU A 106 -17.62 -16.34 3.23
N SER A 107 -18.03 -15.53 4.21
CA SER A 107 -19.39 -14.98 4.24
C SER A 107 -19.63 -14.00 3.08
N LYS A 108 -20.86 -14.00 2.54
CA LYS A 108 -21.31 -13.07 1.49
C LYS A 108 -21.17 -11.59 1.89
N GLU A 109 -21.23 -11.28 3.19
CA GLU A 109 -21.06 -9.92 3.71
C GLU A 109 -19.69 -9.32 3.31
N TYR A 110 -18.67 -10.17 3.18
CA TYR A 110 -17.28 -9.78 2.91
C TYR A 110 -16.89 -9.83 1.44
N SER A 111 -17.72 -10.42 0.58
CA SER A 111 -17.37 -10.67 -0.82
C SER A 111 -16.93 -9.42 -1.60
N LYS A 112 -17.52 -8.25 -1.32
CA LYS A 112 -17.13 -6.99 -1.98
C LYS A 112 -15.78 -6.45 -1.47
N VAL A 113 -15.48 -6.62 -0.19
CA VAL A 113 -14.17 -6.29 0.39
C VAL A 113 -13.10 -7.17 -0.23
N TYR A 114 -13.34 -8.48 -0.31
CA TYR A 114 -12.40 -9.43 -0.91
C TYR A 114 -12.18 -9.20 -2.41
N GLN A 115 -13.23 -8.86 -3.16
CA GLN A 115 -13.10 -8.46 -4.56
C GLN A 115 -12.15 -7.27 -4.71
N PHE A 116 -12.30 -6.25 -3.86
CA PHE A 116 -11.41 -5.09 -3.88
C PHE A 116 -9.96 -5.47 -3.52
N PHE A 117 -9.75 -6.23 -2.44
CA PHE A 117 -8.41 -6.68 -2.03
C PHE A 117 -7.73 -7.56 -3.09
N ASN A 118 -8.47 -8.45 -3.74
CA ASN A 118 -7.94 -9.25 -4.84
C ASN A 118 -7.51 -8.39 -6.02
N VAL A 119 -8.29 -7.36 -6.39
CA VAL A 119 -7.92 -6.45 -7.49
C VAL A 119 -6.66 -5.67 -7.17
N VAL A 120 -6.56 -5.12 -5.94
CA VAL A 120 -5.36 -4.42 -5.47
C VAL A 120 -4.15 -5.36 -5.47
N LEU A 121 -4.28 -6.57 -4.91
CA LEU A 121 -3.19 -7.53 -4.85
C LEU A 121 -2.77 -8.04 -6.24
N LEU A 122 -3.73 -8.29 -7.14
CA LEU A 122 -3.46 -8.67 -8.53
C LEU A 122 -2.65 -7.58 -9.22
N PHE A 123 -3.01 -6.31 -9.03
CA PHE A 123 -2.26 -5.20 -9.59
C PHE A 123 -0.83 -5.13 -9.03
N MET A 124 -0.65 -5.26 -7.72
CA MET A 124 0.69 -5.31 -7.11
C MET A 124 1.52 -6.46 -7.71
N VAL A 125 0.91 -7.64 -7.90
CA VAL A 125 1.56 -8.78 -8.56
C VAL A 125 1.93 -8.48 -10.01
N LEU A 126 1.07 -7.80 -10.79
CA LEU A 126 1.40 -7.38 -12.15
C LEU A 126 2.59 -6.43 -12.17
N VAL A 127 2.64 -5.45 -11.26
CA VAL A 127 3.79 -4.56 -11.11
C VAL A 127 5.07 -5.34 -10.76
N VAL A 128 4.99 -6.31 -9.85
CA VAL A 128 6.13 -7.19 -9.51
C VAL A 128 6.59 -8.00 -10.72
N ILE A 129 5.67 -8.51 -11.54
CA ILE A 129 6.01 -9.24 -12.79
C ILE A 129 6.74 -8.30 -13.76
N LEU A 130 6.27 -7.06 -13.92
CA LEU A 130 6.89 -6.07 -14.80
C LEU A 130 8.27 -5.64 -14.32
N GLN A 131 8.48 -5.51 -13.01
CA GLN A 131 9.78 -5.16 -12.43
C GLN A 131 10.76 -6.34 -12.40
N ASN A 132 10.26 -7.58 -12.34
CA ASN A 132 11.04 -8.80 -12.35
C ASN A 132 12.22 -8.79 -11.35
N PRO A 133 11.97 -8.64 -10.02
CA PRO A 133 13.04 -8.53 -9.02
C PRO A 133 13.97 -9.76 -8.96
N LEU A 134 13.47 -10.93 -9.38
CA LEU A 134 14.21 -12.19 -9.39
C LEU A 134 14.91 -12.46 -10.74
N ALA A 135 15.06 -11.44 -11.59
CA ALA A 135 15.83 -11.55 -12.83
C ALA A 135 17.26 -12.02 -12.54
N THR A 136 17.74 -12.99 -13.32
CA THR A 136 19.06 -13.58 -13.14
C THR A 136 20.04 -13.13 -14.22
N LEU A 137 21.29 -12.99 -13.83
CA LEU A 137 22.43 -12.82 -14.73
C LEU A 137 22.80 -14.17 -15.37
N SER A 138 23.44 -14.10 -16.54
CA SER A 138 23.96 -15.28 -17.24
C SER A 138 25.17 -15.91 -16.54
N TYR A 139 25.85 -15.16 -15.67
CA TYR A 139 26.95 -15.59 -14.82
C TYR A 139 26.71 -15.15 -13.38
N THR A 140 27.49 -15.66 -12.43
CA THR A 140 27.47 -15.23 -11.03
C THR A 140 28.67 -14.34 -10.76
N PRO A 141 28.50 -13.01 -10.59
CA PRO A 141 29.57 -12.11 -10.16
C PRO A 141 30.18 -12.54 -8.82
N SER A 142 31.46 -12.29 -8.63
CA SER A 142 32.17 -12.58 -7.36
C SER A 142 31.87 -11.56 -6.27
N GLU A 143 31.44 -10.35 -6.63
CA GLU A 143 31.14 -9.25 -5.73
C GLU A 143 29.96 -8.42 -6.25
N GLY A 144 29.19 -7.83 -5.35
CA GLY A 144 28.10 -6.92 -5.67
C GLY A 144 28.51 -5.44 -5.60
N MET A 145 27.71 -4.56 -6.21
CA MET A 145 27.98 -3.12 -6.27
C MET A 145 27.81 -2.40 -4.93
N GLY A 146 27.18 -3.07 -3.95
CA GLY A 146 26.89 -2.50 -2.65
C GLY A 146 25.70 -1.55 -2.67
N LEU A 147 25.31 -1.11 -1.48
CA LEU A 147 24.20 -0.19 -1.32
C LEU A 147 24.68 1.26 -1.44
N ASN A 148 23.81 2.14 -1.95
CA ASN A 148 24.01 3.59 -1.89
C ASN A 148 24.35 4.00 -0.44
N PRO A 149 25.46 4.73 -0.20
CA PRO A 149 25.86 5.17 1.14
C PRO A 149 24.76 5.88 1.94
N LEU A 150 23.88 6.65 1.29
CA LEU A 150 22.77 7.36 1.94
C LEU A 150 21.73 6.42 2.56
N LEU A 151 21.68 5.17 2.08
CA LEU A 151 20.77 4.14 2.57
C LEU A 151 21.39 3.27 3.66
N LYS A 152 22.68 3.46 3.98
CA LYS A 152 23.40 2.69 5.00
C LYS A 152 23.12 3.22 6.41
N THR A 153 21.85 3.23 6.79
CA THR A 153 21.39 3.76 8.09
C THR A 153 20.40 2.80 8.75
N PRO A 154 20.28 2.83 10.09
CA PRO A 154 19.25 2.07 10.80
C PRO A 154 17.83 2.46 10.36
N TRP A 155 17.63 3.69 9.88
CA TRP A 155 16.31 4.16 9.43
C TRP A 155 15.81 3.42 8.21
N MET A 156 16.70 2.96 7.32
CA MET A 156 16.30 2.16 6.17
C MET A 156 15.69 0.80 6.58
N LEU A 157 16.07 0.28 7.75
CA LEU A 157 15.47 -0.92 8.32
C LEU A 157 14.04 -0.69 8.82
N ILE A 158 13.74 0.52 9.29
CA ILE A 158 12.53 0.83 10.08
C ILE A 158 11.48 1.57 9.26
N HIS A 159 11.88 2.62 8.54
CA HIS A 159 10.97 3.57 7.89
C HIS A 159 10.13 2.93 6.77
N PRO A 160 10.70 2.23 5.76
CA PRO A 160 9.90 1.67 4.67
C PRO A 160 8.84 0.66 5.14
N PRO A 161 9.13 -0.31 6.05
CA PRO A 161 8.10 -1.18 6.61
C PRO A 161 6.93 -0.43 7.25
N ILE A 162 7.21 0.63 8.03
CA ILE A 162 6.17 1.44 8.68
C ILE A 162 5.26 2.11 7.63
N VAL A 163 5.85 2.69 6.58
CA VAL A 163 5.08 3.34 5.50
C VAL A 163 4.22 2.33 4.74
N PHE A 164 4.77 1.17 4.35
CA PHE A 164 4.01 0.15 3.63
C PHE A 164 2.88 -0.47 4.46
N ILE A 165 3.07 -0.61 5.78
CA ILE A 165 1.99 -1.00 6.70
C ILE A 165 0.90 0.08 6.73
N GLY A 166 1.27 1.36 6.85
CA GLY A 166 0.33 2.48 6.79
C GLY A 166 -0.49 2.53 5.50
N TYR A 167 0.16 2.37 4.35
CA TYR A 167 -0.51 2.29 3.04
C TYR A 167 -1.45 1.09 2.93
N THR A 168 -1.01 -0.09 3.38
CA THR A 168 -1.82 -1.32 3.40
C THR A 168 -3.08 -1.13 4.24
N LEU A 169 -2.95 -0.55 5.44
CA LEU A 169 -4.09 -0.30 6.35
C LEU A 169 -5.07 0.73 5.77
N ALA A 170 -4.59 1.78 5.11
CA ALA A 170 -5.44 2.76 4.44
C ALA A 170 -6.23 2.12 3.29
N LEU A 171 -5.57 1.30 2.46
CA LEU A 171 -6.23 0.54 1.39
C LEU A 171 -7.24 -0.47 1.95
N TYR A 172 -6.95 -1.10 3.10
CA TYR A 172 -7.92 -1.94 3.78
C TYR A 172 -9.14 -1.16 4.24
N SER A 173 -8.94 -0.01 4.89
CA SER A 173 -10.04 0.86 5.32
C SER A 173 -10.92 1.28 4.13
N LEU A 174 -10.32 1.67 2.99
CA LEU A 174 -11.05 1.91 1.74
C LEU A 174 -11.85 0.69 1.28
N GLY A 175 -11.25 -0.51 1.30
CA GLY A 175 -11.95 -1.74 0.92
C GLY A 175 -13.20 -2.02 1.76
N LEU A 176 -13.18 -1.69 3.05
CA LEU A 176 -14.33 -1.85 3.93
C LEU A 176 -15.51 -0.96 3.54
N THR A 177 -15.28 0.18 2.86
CA THR A 177 -16.35 1.08 2.40
C THR A 177 -17.29 0.45 1.37
N PHE A 178 -16.87 -0.63 0.70
CA PHE A 178 -17.69 -1.27 -0.35
C PHE A 178 -18.88 -2.05 0.22
N SER A 179 -18.75 -2.68 1.40
CA SER A 179 -19.84 -3.43 2.03
C SER A 179 -19.92 -3.39 3.56
N LEU A 180 -18.89 -2.93 4.28
CA LEU A 180 -18.80 -3.04 5.74
C LEU A 180 -18.75 -1.70 6.49
N ALA A 181 -18.62 -0.56 5.82
CA ALA A 181 -18.56 0.73 6.52
C ALA A 181 -19.82 1.03 7.34
N GLU A 182 -21.00 0.65 6.85
CA GLU A 182 -22.26 0.83 7.58
C GLU A 182 -22.47 -0.22 8.69
N SER A 183 -22.21 -1.49 8.41
CA SER A 183 -22.44 -2.58 9.40
C SER A 183 -21.34 -2.64 10.46
N LYS A 184 -20.11 -2.24 10.12
CA LYS A 184 -18.92 -2.29 10.98
C LYS A 184 -18.13 -0.97 10.94
N PRO A 185 -18.73 0.17 11.33
CA PRO A 185 -18.09 1.49 11.26
C PRO A 185 -16.85 1.59 12.16
N ARG A 186 -16.85 0.91 13.32
CA ARG A 186 -15.70 0.86 14.23
C ARG A 186 -14.50 0.18 13.61
N LEU A 187 -14.71 -0.86 12.81
CA LEU A 187 -13.64 -1.58 12.10
C LEU A 187 -13.02 -0.69 11.02
N THR A 188 -13.85 -0.05 10.21
CA THR A 188 -13.40 0.89 9.17
C THR A 188 -12.60 2.05 9.77
N ARG A 189 -13.14 2.68 10.83
CA ARG A 189 -12.45 3.75 11.58
C ARG A 189 -11.17 3.27 12.24
N GLY A 190 -11.17 2.07 12.83
CA GLY A 190 -10.00 1.49 13.48
C GLY A 190 -8.85 1.25 12.50
N MET A 191 -9.14 0.72 11.31
CA MET A 191 -8.14 0.57 10.25
C MET A 191 -7.62 1.91 9.75
N ALA A 192 -8.49 2.90 9.57
CA ALA A 192 -8.07 4.27 9.21
C ALA A 192 -7.16 4.88 10.29
N ALA A 193 -7.46 4.62 11.57
CA ALA A 193 -6.70 5.19 12.69
C ALA A 193 -5.30 4.56 12.80
N LEU A 194 -5.21 3.25 12.61
CA LEU A 194 -3.91 2.58 12.51
C LEU A 194 -3.13 3.07 11.28
N ALA A 195 -3.78 3.21 10.12
CA ALA A 195 -3.14 3.77 8.93
C ALA A 195 -2.56 5.16 9.19
N TRP A 196 -3.34 6.04 9.81
CA TRP A 196 -2.92 7.38 10.19
C TRP A 196 -1.74 7.35 11.16
N LEU A 197 -1.78 6.50 12.19
CA LEU A 197 -0.67 6.35 13.14
C LEU A 197 0.63 5.90 12.45
N PHE A 198 0.57 4.87 11.62
CA PHE A 198 1.74 4.38 10.90
C PHE A 198 2.29 5.42 9.91
N LEU A 199 1.42 6.20 9.25
CA LEU A 199 1.86 7.29 8.39
C LEU A 199 2.47 8.45 9.18
N THR A 200 1.93 8.81 10.35
CA THR A 200 2.55 9.77 11.27
C THR A 200 3.97 9.33 11.65
N LEU A 201 4.13 8.07 12.06
CA LEU A 201 5.44 7.51 12.38
C LEU A 201 6.36 7.47 11.17
N GLY A 202 5.85 7.11 10.00
CA GLY A 202 6.59 7.08 8.75
C GLY A 202 7.14 8.46 8.39
N ILE A 203 6.31 9.50 8.44
CA ILE A 203 6.71 10.89 8.16
C ILE A 203 7.73 11.36 9.20
N ALA A 204 7.49 11.13 10.49
CA ALA A 204 8.41 11.56 11.54
C ALA A 204 9.80 10.91 11.42
N ILE A 205 9.85 9.59 11.25
CA ILE A 205 11.11 8.84 11.10
C ILE A 205 11.79 9.19 9.77
N GLY A 206 11.01 9.34 8.69
CA GLY A 206 11.53 9.76 7.39
C GLY A 206 12.18 11.14 7.46
N GLY A 207 11.56 12.07 8.20
CA GLY A 207 12.11 13.38 8.43
C GLY A 207 13.39 13.39 9.25
N LEU A 208 13.45 12.60 10.33
CA LEU A 208 14.69 12.40 11.09
C LEU A 208 15.81 11.82 10.21
N TRP A 209 15.49 10.85 9.37
CA TRP A 209 16.45 10.24 8.46
C TRP A 209 16.95 11.22 7.40
N ALA A 210 16.05 11.98 6.76
CA ALA A 210 16.41 13.02 5.81
C ALA A 210 17.28 14.10 6.45
N TYR A 211 16.98 14.49 7.69
CA TYR A 211 17.80 15.42 8.47
C TYR A 211 19.22 14.88 8.71
N GLU A 212 19.37 13.61 9.08
CA GLU A 212 20.68 13.01 9.33
C GLU A 212 21.54 12.89 8.06
N VAL A 213 20.92 12.59 6.93
CA VAL A 213 21.64 12.25 5.70
C VAL A 213 21.83 13.45 4.77
N LEU A 214 20.90 14.41 4.78
CA LEU A 214 20.91 15.59 3.89
C LEU A 214 21.09 16.92 4.65
N GLY A 215 21.03 16.90 5.98
CA GLY A 215 21.12 18.10 6.82
C GLY A 215 19.94 19.06 6.69
N TRP A 216 20.09 20.25 7.27
CA TRP A 216 19.06 21.29 7.33
C TRP A 216 18.52 21.75 5.97
N GLY A 217 19.36 21.73 4.92
CA GLY A 217 18.97 22.17 3.58
C GLY A 217 18.18 21.13 2.79
N GLY A 218 18.31 19.84 3.11
CA GLY A 218 17.63 18.76 2.41
C GLY A 218 16.23 18.45 2.95
N TYR A 219 16.08 18.37 4.28
CA TYR A 219 14.79 18.06 4.92
C TYR A 219 13.69 19.11 4.64
N TRP A 220 14.07 20.37 4.39
CA TRP A 220 13.14 21.47 4.08
C TRP A 220 13.03 21.78 2.58
N ALA A 221 13.60 20.94 1.72
CA ALA A 221 13.58 21.17 0.28
C ALA A 221 12.20 20.87 -0.36
N TRP A 222 11.23 20.38 0.42
CA TRP A 222 9.90 19.95 -0.07
C TRP A 222 10.02 18.99 -1.24
N ASP A 223 10.89 17.99 -1.11
CA ASP A 223 11.16 17.05 -2.18
C ASP A 223 9.87 16.32 -2.60
N PRO A 224 9.66 16.01 -3.90
CA PRO A 224 8.43 15.38 -4.37
C PRO A 224 8.06 14.09 -3.62
N VAL A 225 9.04 13.31 -3.15
CA VAL A 225 8.78 12.09 -2.37
C VAL A 225 8.22 12.43 -1.00
N GLU A 226 8.87 13.34 -0.28
CA GLU A 226 8.43 13.81 1.04
C GLU A 226 7.02 14.39 0.96
N THR A 227 6.79 15.30 0.00
CA THR A 227 5.50 15.93 -0.22
C THR A 227 4.43 14.89 -0.56
N SER A 228 4.73 13.94 -1.45
CA SER A 228 3.76 12.91 -1.84
C SER A 228 3.37 11.98 -0.69
N SER A 229 4.25 11.78 0.30
CA SER A 229 3.94 10.99 1.49
C SER A 229 3.00 11.70 2.49
N LEU A 230 3.03 13.05 2.51
CA LEU A 230 2.22 13.89 3.39
C LEU A 230 0.75 13.96 2.96
N ILE A 231 0.46 13.96 1.65
CA ILE A 231 -0.91 14.20 1.14
C ILE A 231 -1.89 13.09 1.60
N PRO A 232 -1.57 11.78 1.53
CA PRO A 232 -2.43 10.73 2.09
C PRO A 232 -2.68 10.89 3.61
N TRP A 233 -1.70 11.39 4.35
CA TRP A 233 -1.85 11.65 5.79
C TRP A 233 -2.83 12.80 6.03
N LEU A 234 -2.75 13.89 5.26
CA LEU A 234 -3.69 15.02 5.35
C LEU A 234 -5.13 14.60 5.06
N THR A 235 -5.36 13.72 4.08
CA THR A 235 -6.71 13.24 3.76
C THR A 235 -7.26 12.27 4.80
N LEU A 236 -6.41 11.50 5.49
CA LEU A 236 -6.82 10.74 6.68
C LEU A 236 -7.11 11.65 7.87
N THR A 237 -6.33 12.72 8.06
CA THR A 237 -6.63 13.74 9.07
C THR A 237 -8.01 14.36 8.79
N ALA A 238 -8.29 14.73 7.53
CA ALA A 238 -9.60 15.23 7.12
C ALA A 238 -10.72 14.21 7.40
N TYR A 239 -10.51 12.92 7.11
CA TYR A 239 -11.46 11.84 7.45
C TYR A 239 -11.88 11.84 8.94
N PHE A 240 -10.94 12.10 9.86
CA PHE A 240 -11.26 12.16 11.30
C PHE A 240 -11.98 13.42 11.72
N HIS A 241 -11.79 14.53 11.00
CA HIS A 241 -12.48 15.80 11.26
C HIS A 241 -13.88 15.84 10.66
N LEU A 242 -14.19 14.96 9.71
CA LEU A 242 -15.56 14.81 9.22
C LEU A 242 -16.48 14.33 10.36
N VAL A 243 -17.40 15.19 10.76
CA VAL A 243 -18.40 14.92 11.79
C VAL A 243 -19.48 14.00 11.20
N SER A 244 -19.51 12.73 11.59
CA SER A 244 -20.63 11.82 11.24
C SER A 244 -21.54 11.49 12.42
N GLN A 245 -21.22 11.94 13.63
CA GLN A 245 -21.92 11.53 14.85
C GLN A 245 -22.95 12.56 15.36
N LEU A 246 -22.94 13.81 14.88
CA LEU A 246 -23.84 14.86 15.38
C LEU A 246 -25.16 15.00 14.60
N THR A 247 -25.36 14.22 13.52
CA THR A 247 -26.53 14.39 12.64
C THR A 247 -27.45 13.18 12.57
N GLY A 248 -27.00 12.00 13.01
CA GLY A 248 -27.78 10.76 12.84
C GLY A 248 -27.97 10.32 11.38
N GLN A 249 -27.37 11.06 10.42
CA GLN A 249 -27.46 10.79 8.99
C GLN A 249 -26.21 10.08 8.45
N LYS A 250 -26.41 9.33 7.37
CA LYS A 250 -25.39 8.54 6.67
C LYS A 250 -24.42 9.45 5.91
N SER A 251 -23.30 9.84 6.51
CA SER A 251 -22.31 10.69 5.80
C SER A 251 -21.42 9.88 4.84
N THR A 252 -21.56 10.11 3.54
CA THR A 252 -20.71 9.51 2.49
C THR A 252 -19.32 10.16 2.39
N SER A 253 -19.16 11.35 2.96
CA SER A 253 -17.92 12.15 2.92
C SER A 253 -16.73 11.44 3.55
N LYS A 254 -16.97 10.62 4.58
CA LYS A 254 -15.94 9.79 5.21
C LYS A 254 -15.42 8.73 4.25
N ASP A 255 -16.32 7.98 3.62
CA ASP A 255 -15.92 6.99 2.62
C ASP A 255 -15.23 7.66 1.43
N PHE A 256 -15.65 8.88 1.07
CA PHE A 256 -15.02 9.64 -0.01
C PHE A 256 -13.58 10.04 0.35
N MET A 257 -13.33 10.51 1.57
CA MET A 257 -11.96 10.79 2.04
C MET A 257 -11.06 9.54 2.07
N LEU A 258 -11.62 8.36 2.37
CA LEU A 258 -10.87 7.10 2.27
C LEU A 258 -10.54 6.74 0.80
N MET A 259 -11.45 7.04 -0.14
CA MET A 259 -11.19 6.87 -1.56
C MET A 259 -10.08 7.81 -2.04
N VAL A 260 -10.16 9.10 -1.68
CA VAL A 260 -9.14 10.10 -2.01
C VAL A 260 -7.79 9.69 -1.42
N THR A 261 -7.76 9.24 -0.16
CA THR A 261 -6.55 8.70 0.48
C THR A 261 -5.96 7.54 -0.32
N GLY A 262 -6.78 6.55 -0.70
CA GLY A 262 -6.33 5.41 -1.49
C GLY A 262 -5.78 5.80 -2.87
N ALA A 263 -6.43 6.76 -3.55
CA ALA A 263 -5.94 7.31 -4.81
C ALA A 263 -4.58 8.01 -4.63
N LEU A 264 -4.43 8.81 -3.57
CA LEU A 264 -3.19 9.52 -3.27
C LEU A 264 -2.05 8.59 -2.87
N ILE A 265 -2.33 7.43 -2.28
CA ILE A 265 -1.30 6.39 -2.03
C ILE A 265 -0.76 5.83 -3.36
N ILE A 266 -1.64 5.60 -4.35
CA ILE A 266 -1.24 5.17 -5.68
C ILE A 266 -0.40 6.27 -6.35
N PHE A 267 -0.83 7.53 -6.24
CA PHE A 267 -0.09 8.69 -6.72
C PHE A 267 1.30 8.80 -6.05
N ALA A 268 1.39 8.71 -4.73
CA ALA A 268 2.65 8.76 -3.99
C ALA A 268 3.59 7.62 -4.40
N SER A 269 3.05 6.42 -4.62
CA SER A 269 3.82 5.29 -5.16
C SER A 269 4.35 5.57 -6.58
N ALA A 270 3.57 6.28 -7.41
CA ALA A 270 3.96 6.65 -8.76
C ALA A 270 5.05 7.75 -8.79
N VAL A 271 5.00 8.69 -7.84
CA VAL A 271 6.04 9.71 -7.64
C VAL A 271 7.33 9.07 -7.13
N THR A 272 7.26 8.22 -6.11
CA THR A 272 8.43 7.64 -5.41
C THR A 272 9.14 6.53 -6.18
N ARG A 273 8.37 5.65 -6.83
CA ARG A 273 8.87 4.40 -7.45
C ARG A 273 8.46 4.26 -8.92
N GLY A 274 7.59 5.15 -9.41
CA GLY A 274 7.08 5.12 -10.77
C GLY A 274 7.79 6.05 -11.75
N GLY A 275 8.83 6.77 -11.34
CA GLY A 275 9.63 7.61 -12.23
C GLY A 275 8.92 8.87 -12.75
N LEU A 276 7.82 9.30 -12.11
CA LEU A 276 7.06 10.49 -12.54
C LEU A 276 7.71 11.82 -12.13
N ALA A 277 8.56 11.81 -11.11
CA ALA A 277 9.23 13.02 -10.61
C ALA A 277 10.73 12.78 -10.47
N VAL A 278 11.51 13.85 -10.67
CA VAL A 278 12.91 13.89 -10.26
C VAL A 278 12.94 14.23 -8.78
N SER A 279 13.55 13.38 -7.97
CA SER A 279 13.69 13.56 -6.53
C SER A 279 15.01 12.95 -6.07
N VAL A 280 15.61 13.54 -5.04
CA VAL A 280 16.82 12.98 -4.42
C VAL A 280 16.55 11.67 -3.66
N HIS A 281 15.27 11.41 -3.37
CA HIS A 281 14.75 10.20 -2.73
C HIS A 281 14.09 9.24 -3.73
N ALA A 282 14.04 9.56 -5.03
CA ALA A 282 13.44 8.69 -6.03
C ALA A 282 14.35 7.49 -6.35
N PHE A 283 13.75 6.31 -6.45
CA PHE A 283 14.45 5.07 -6.76
C PHE A 283 14.39 4.78 -8.28
N GLY A 284 15.20 5.50 -9.05
CA GLY A 284 15.42 5.24 -10.48
C GLY A 284 14.29 5.69 -11.44
N LYS A 285 14.52 5.51 -12.75
CA LYS A 285 13.52 5.77 -13.80
C LYS A 285 12.76 4.48 -14.12
N SER A 286 11.44 4.53 -14.05
CA SER A 286 10.56 3.39 -14.32
C SER A 286 9.36 3.84 -15.16
N PRO A 287 8.89 3.08 -16.16
CA PRO A 287 7.66 3.41 -16.90
C PRO A 287 6.39 3.15 -16.08
N ILE A 288 6.52 2.59 -14.86
CA ILE A 288 5.39 2.16 -14.02
C ILE A 288 4.53 3.32 -13.53
N GLY A 289 5.05 4.55 -13.48
CA GLY A 289 4.29 5.72 -13.06
C GLY A 289 2.96 5.89 -13.80
N TYR A 290 2.98 5.78 -15.12
CA TYR A 290 1.76 5.91 -15.93
C TYR A 290 0.79 4.73 -15.74
N VAL A 291 1.31 3.54 -15.49
CA VAL A 291 0.50 2.35 -15.13
C VAL A 291 -0.22 2.59 -13.80
N LEU A 292 0.46 3.18 -12.81
CA LEU A 292 -0.11 3.53 -11.52
C LEU A 292 -1.16 4.65 -11.64
N LEU A 293 -0.91 5.70 -12.43
CA LEU A 293 -1.92 6.75 -12.69
C LEU A 293 -3.16 6.19 -13.38
N THR A 294 -2.99 5.23 -14.30
CA THR A 294 -4.12 4.54 -14.94
C THR A 294 -4.92 3.75 -13.90
N LEU A 295 -4.25 3.02 -12.99
CA LEU A 295 -4.91 2.32 -11.89
C LEU A 295 -5.64 3.30 -10.96
N MET A 296 -5.04 4.44 -10.65
CA MET A 296 -5.66 5.48 -9.83
C MET A 296 -6.99 5.92 -10.46
N GLY A 297 -6.99 6.22 -11.76
CA GLY A 297 -8.20 6.54 -12.51
C GLY A 297 -9.25 5.42 -12.46
N ILE A 298 -8.85 4.17 -12.68
CA ILE A 298 -9.75 3.01 -12.61
C ILE A 298 -10.37 2.86 -11.21
N THR A 299 -9.57 3.03 -10.15
CA THR A 299 -10.02 2.93 -8.75
C THR A 299 -11.06 4.00 -8.43
N ILE A 300 -10.81 5.25 -8.84
CA ILE A 300 -11.74 6.37 -8.66
C ILE A 300 -13.05 6.09 -9.42
N VAL A 301 -12.96 5.72 -10.71
CA VAL A 301 -14.14 5.43 -11.54
C VAL A 301 -14.94 4.26 -10.97
N TYR A 302 -14.27 3.18 -10.53
CA TYR A 302 -14.94 2.03 -9.92
C TYR A 302 -15.67 2.41 -8.63
N TYR A 303 -15.04 3.22 -7.77
CA TYR A 303 -15.66 3.73 -6.55
C TYR A 303 -16.90 4.56 -6.84
N LEU A 304 -16.79 5.54 -7.75
CA LEU A 304 -17.89 6.43 -8.13
C LEU A 304 -19.03 5.62 -8.77
N ALA A 305 -18.75 4.69 -9.67
CA ALA A 305 -19.75 3.82 -10.28
C ALA A 305 -20.49 2.97 -9.24
N ASN A 306 -19.80 2.48 -8.21
CA ASN A 306 -20.42 1.69 -7.14
C ASN A 306 -21.29 2.55 -6.22
N LYS A 307 -20.90 3.80 -5.94
CA LYS A 307 -21.71 4.75 -5.16
C LYS A 307 -22.95 5.22 -5.93
N SER A 308 -22.80 5.52 -7.22
CA SER A 308 -23.90 5.89 -8.13
C SER A 308 -25.02 4.85 -8.15
N LYS A 309 -24.66 3.56 -8.26
CA LYS A 309 -25.62 2.44 -8.24
C LYS A 309 -26.44 2.34 -6.95
N LYS A 310 -25.95 2.87 -5.84
CA LYS A 310 -26.66 2.90 -4.56
C LYS A 310 -27.53 4.16 -4.39
N GLY A 311 -27.53 5.07 -5.36
CA GLY A 311 -28.24 6.36 -5.27
C GLY A 311 -27.66 7.29 -4.21
N TRP A 312 -26.41 7.08 -3.79
CA TRP A 312 -25.77 7.85 -2.73
C TRP A 312 -25.12 9.11 -3.29
N SER A 313 -25.19 10.21 -2.54
CA SER A 313 -24.38 11.39 -2.83
C SER A 313 -22.90 11.05 -2.75
N TYR A 314 -22.10 11.56 -3.70
CA TYR A 314 -20.65 11.32 -3.73
C TYR A 314 -19.91 12.00 -2.57
N PHE A 315 -20.43 13.15 -2.13
CA PHE A 315 -19.89 13.95 -1.04
C PHE A 315 -21.02 14.79 -0.45
N GLU A 316 -21.17 14.75 0.87
CA GLU A 316 -22.17 15.54 1.60
C GLU A 316 -21.46 16.50 2.56
N PHE A 317 -21.53 17.79 2.24
CA PHE A 317 -21.09 18.84 3.16
C PHE A 317 -22.31 19.38 3.91
N GLU A 318 -22.77 18.64 4.91
CA GLU A 318 -23.74 19.20 5.87
C GLU A 318 -23.00 20.14 6.83
N ILE A 319 -22.89 21.42 6.46
CA ILE A 319 -22.59 22.45 7.46
C ILE A 319 -23.86 22.67 8.27
N LYS A 320 -23.88 22.11 9.49
CA LYS A 320 -24.89 22.47 10.47
C LYS A 320 -24.68 23.90 10.94
N THR A 321 -25.35 24.88 10.32
CA THR A 321 -25.33 26.30 10.74
C THR A 321 -26.22 26.58 11.95
N ASP A 322 -26.94 25.56 12.42
CA ASP A 322 -27.88 25.55 13.54
C ASP A 322 -27.18 25.60 14.92
N ASN A 323 -25.85 25.48 14.98
CA ASN A 323 -25.06 25.69 16.19
C ASN A 323 -23.90 26.64 15.90
N VAL A 324 -23.77 27.71 16.68
CA VAL A 324 -22.67 28.70 16.61
C VAL A 324 -21.30 28.02 16.64
N TYR A 325 -21.13 26.93 17.38
CA TYR A 325 -19.90 26.15 17.42
C TYR A 325 -19.58 25.46 16.07
N ASN A 326 -20.59 24.89 15.42
CA ASN A 326 -20.41 24.24 14.11
C ASN A 326 -20.21 25.27 13.00
N ALA A 327 -20.91 26.41 13.08
CA ALA A 327 -20.75 27.52 12.16
C ALA A 327 -19.37 28.17 12.29
N SER A 328 -18.87 28.39 13.51
CA SER A 328 -17.54 28.97 13.76
C SER A 328 -16.43 28.01 13.32
N LEU A 329 -16.56 26.71 13.62
CA LEU A 329 -15.61 25.69 13.16
C LEU A 329 -15.59 25.58 11.63
N SER A 330 -16.75 25.74 10.97
CA SER A 330 -16.84 25.68 9.51
C SER A 330 -16.28 26.94 8.84
N MET A 331 -16.46 28.12 9.46
CA MET A 331 -15.87 29.37 8.97
C MET A 331 -14.35 29.45 9.19
N SER A 332 -13.78 28.77 10.19
CA SER A 332 -12.33 28.78 10.41
C SER A 332 -11.50 28.05 9.34
N PHE A 333 -12.15 27.35 8.41
CA PHE A 333 -11.52 26.66 7.27
C PHE A 333 -11.76 27.35 5.91
N LEU A 334 -12.47 28.50 5.90
CA LEU A 334 -12.59 29.39 4.73
C LEU A 334 -11.56 30.53 4.82
#